data_AF-A0A0F9I054-F1
#
_entry.id   AF-A0A0F9I054-F1
#
_cell.length_a   1.000
_cell.length_b   1.000
_cell.length_c   1.000
_cell.angle_alpha   90.00
_cell.angle_beta   90.00
_cell.angle_gamma   90.00
#
_symmetry.space_group_name_H-M   'P 1'
#
loop_
_entity.id
_entity.type
_entity.pdbx_description
1 polymer ?
#
loop_
_entity_poly.entity_id
_entity_poly.type
_entity_poly.pdbx_seq_one_letter_code
_entity_poly.pdbx_strand_id
1 'polypeptide(L)'
;MSGGILNASDWSTAANWSSASKPVNNDDTIVPNTLNDNVTMSADESDLDVDLLHVQKGFTGTFGTSASPLVFAADLIKVFGSSGFYMEVGDGTTSSGITDEIRLQMRTHNTPVELGKEAAASLGQFERIICQRGLITLKGNIAFTATSVVEVGFMADQAGDVRVIIGSGAGTLPNLRMNGGRVTSDGAITTATVCNGILTQDTAAVTTVFVYRGGRLELNGSGTVATTVVIYDGGWLDLLQTSFQKTITTLYLFPGANIIWDQNLSGSPGLHTITNPFDMRNAE
;
A
#
# COMPACT_ATOMS: atom_id res chain seq x y z
N MET A 1 6.65 30.10 -2.97
CA MET A 1 6.93 28.79 -2.36
C MET A 1 7.67 29.04 -1.05
N SER A 2 6.97 29.01 0.08
CA SER A 2 7.65 28.99 1.39
C SER A 2 6.70 28.47 2.49
N GLY A 3 6.33 27.19 2.44
CA GLY A 3 5.57 26.53 3.51
C GLY A 3 6.34 26.39 4.81
N GLY A 4 7.65 26.62 4.77
CA GLY A 4 8.46 26.80 5.96
C GLY A 4 8.73 25.51 6.74
N ILE A 5 9.44 25.69 7.85
CA ILE A 5 9.84 24.61 8.74
C ILE A 5 8.96 24.69 9.98
N LEU A 6 8.37 23.57 10.37
CA LEU A 6 7.57 23.45 11.58
C LEU A 6 8.50 23.40 12.81
N ASN A 7 8.33 24.34 13.73
CA ASN A 7 9.18 24.51 14.92
C ASN A 7 8.53 24.02 16.23
N ALA A 8 7.24 23.67 16.20
CA ALA A 8 6.49 23.15 17.35
C ALA A 8 5.37 22.21 16.88
N SER A 9 4.72 21.51 17.80
CA SER A 9 3.86 20.35 17.51
C SER A 9 2.62 20.64 16.67
N ASP A 10 1.94 21.77 16.87
CA ASP A 10 0.66 22.03 16.21
C ASP A 10 0.82 22.64 14.81
N TRP A 11 0.43 21.87 13.79
CA TRP A 11 0.42 22.25 12.38
C TRP A 11 -0.45 23.48 12.10
N SER A 12 -1.61 23.58 12.74
CA SER A 12 -2.60 24.64 12.44
C SER A 12 -2.21 26.01 13.01
N THR A 13 -1.23 26.07 13.91
CA THR A 13 -0.81 27.30 14.59
C THR A 13 0.25 28.05 13.78
N ALA A 14 -0.10 29.22 13.23
CA ALA A 14 0.78 30.04 12.39
C ALA A 14 2.15 30.39 13.04
N ALA A 15 2.16 30.63 14.35
CA ALA A 15 3.38 30.95 15.10
C ALA A 15 4.38 29.78 15.20
N ASN A 16 3.93 28.55 14.92
CA ASN A 16 4.80 27.36 14.94
C ASN A 16 5.62 27.23 13.66
N TRP A 17 5.31 27.98 12.61
CA TRP A 17 6.00 27.93 11.32
C TRP A 17 7.11 28.98 11.24
N SER A 18 8.23 28.64 10.59
CA SER A 18 9.37 29.56 10.43
C SER A 18 9.03 30.85 9.64
N SER A 19 7.97 30.83 8.83
CA SER A 19 7.43 31.98 8.10
C SER A 19 6.53 32.87 8.96
N ALA A 20 6.19 32.44 10.18
CA ALA A 20 5.14 33.02 11.04
C ALA A 20 3.75 33.06 10.38
N SER A 21 3.52 32.23 9.37
CA SER A 21 2.23 32.00 8.72
C SER A 21 1.98 30.51 8.56
N LYS A 22 0.71 30.08 8.66
CA LYS A 22 0.39 28.68 8.33
C LYS A 22 0.63 28.41 6.84
N PRO A 23 0.99 27.18 6.45
CA PRO A 23 1.06 26.78 5.05
C PRO A 23 -0.29 26.98 4.36
N VAL A 24 -0.22 27.32 3.09
CA VAL A 24 -1.38 27.38 2.18
C VAL A 24 -1.16 26.47 0.98
N ASN A 25 -2.09 26.45 0.03
CA ASN A 25 -1.96 25.55 -1.10
C ASN A 25 -0.68 25.82 -1.90
N ASN A 26 -0.05 24.77 -2.40
CA ASN A 26 1.21 24.77 -3.16
C ASN A 26 2.44 25.24 -2.37
N ASP A 27 2.40 25.15 -1.04
CA ASP A 27 3.57 25.44 -0.20
C ASP A 27 4.44 24.19 0.05
N ASP A 28 5.74 24.40 0.18
CA ASP A 28 6.68 23.38 0.64
C ASP A 28 6.79 23.37 2.17
N THR A 29 6.34 22.30 2.80
CA THR A 29 6.36 22.14 4.25
C THR A 29 7.39 21.10 4.71
N ILE A 30 8.06 21.41 5.82
CA ILE A 30 9.11 20.55 6.38
C ILE A 30 8.84 20.28 7.86
N VAL A 31 8.79 19.00 8.23
CA VAL A 31 8.91 18.56 9.63
C VAL A 31 10.38 18.23 9.88
N PRO A 32 11.11 19.08 10.63
CA PRO A 32 12.55 18.91 10.77
C PRO A 32 12.88 17.77 11.73
N ASN A 33 14.06 17.17 11.56
CA ASN A 33 14.53 16.13 12.47
C ASN A 33 14.89 16.65 13.88
N THR A 34 14.96 17.97 14.06
CA THR A 34 15.18 18.64 15.34
C THR A 34 13.89 18.86 16.14
N LEU A 35 12.72 18.61 15.53
CA LEU A 35 11.45 18.66 16.26
C LEU A 35 11.36 17.43 17.18
N ASN A 36 11.32 17.66 18.50
CA ASN A 36 11.31 16.63 19.52
C ASN A 36 9.91 16.39 20.11
N ASP A 37 8.87 16.63 19.32
CA ASP A 37 7.47 16.47 19.72
C ASP A 37 6.67 15.79 18.59
N ASN A 38 5.48 15.30 18.90
CA ASN A 38 4.57 14.77 17.90
C ASN A 38 3.95 15.92 17.10
N VAL A 39 3.77 15.73 15.80
CA VAL A 39 3.00 16.68 14.99
C VAL A 39 1.52 16.40 15.19
N THR A 40 0.78 17.42 15.61
CA THR A 40 -0.68 17.42 15.81
C THR A 40 -1.32 18.46 14.91
N MET A 41 -2.64 18.45 14.82
CA MET A 41 -3.42 19.43 14.07
C MET A 41 -4.66 19.79 14.89
N SER A 42 -4.76 21.05 15.30
CA SER A 42 -5.84 21.54 16.16
C SER A 42 -7.08 22.00 15.39
N ALA A 43 -6.97 22.22 14.08
CA ALA A 43 -8.07 22.56 13.18
C ALA A 43 -8.06 21.65 11.96
N ASP A 44 -9.24 21.29 11.45
CA ASP A 44 -9.38 20.57 10.18
C ASP A 44 -8.84 21.43 9.03
N GLU A 45 -7.90 20.88 8.25
CA GLU A 45 -7.29 21.52 7.08
C GLU A 45 -7.56 20.68 5.81
N SER A 46 -8.74 20.06 5.70
CA SER A 46 -9.14 19.25 4.54
C SER A 46 -9.07 19.97 3.19
N ASP A 47 -9.26 21.29 3.14
CA ASP A 47 -9.14 22.08 1.90
C ASP A 47 -7.68 22.45 1.55
N LEU A 48 -6.70 22.07 2.39
CA LEU A 48 -5.28 22.36 2.19
C LEU A 48 -4.66 21.33 1.24
N ASP A 49 -3.95 21.83 0.23
CA ASP A 49 -3.20 21.01 -0.73
C ASP A 49 -1.78 21.55 -0.91
N VAL A 50 -0.80 20.97 -0.21
CA VAL A 50 0.60 21.44 -0.20
C VAL A 50 1.40 20.86 -1.37
N ASP A 51 2.39 21.59 -1.89
CA ASP A 51 3.26 21.04 -2.95
C ASP A 51 4.14 19.90 -2.39
N LEU A 52 4.67 20.11 -1.17
CA LEU A 52 5.51 19.12 -0.51
C LEU A 52 5.19 19.02 0.98
N LEU A 53 5.08 17.80 1.47
CA LEU A 53 5.31 17.44 2.87
C LEU A 53 6.60 16.63 2.97
N HIS A 54 7.62 17.18 3.64
CA HIS A 54 8.86 16.46 3.91
C HIS A 54 9.08 16.26 5.42
N VAL A 55 8.82 15.05 5.89
CA VAL A 55 9.22 14.60 7.23
C VAL A 55 10.65 14.07 7.17
N GLN A 56 11.58 14.84 7.73
CA GLN A 56 13.00 14.60 7.59
C GLN A 56 13.49 13.36 8.33
N LYS A 57 14.48 12.70 7.72
CA LYS A 57 15.22 11.60 8.33
C LYS A 57 15.77 11.98 9.69
N GLY A 58 15.34 11.24 10.70
CA GLY A 58 15.78 11.40 12.09
C GLY A 58 14.68 11.90 13.02
N PHE A 59 13.60 12.48 12.50
CA PHE A 59 12.43 12.86 13.30
C PHE A 59 11.94 11.67 14.14
N THR A 60 11.84 11.84 15.45
CA THR A 60 11.49 10.77 16.40
C THR A 60 10.04 10.80 16.85
N GLY A 61 9.32 11.91 16.63
CA GLY A 61 7.91 12.00 16.95
C GLY A 61 7.04 11.19 16.00
N THR A 62 5.74 11.23 16.23
CA THR A 62 4.72 10.77 15.28
C THR A 62 4.17 11.95 14.50
N PHE A 63 3.65 11.66 13.30
CA PHE A 63 2.81 12.60 12.54
C PHE A 63 1.37 12.16 12.70
N GLY A 64 0.62 12.83 13.58
CA GLY A 64 -0.71 12.39 13.99
C GLY A 64 -0.69 11.14 14.87
N THR A 65 -1.90 10.59 15.09
CA THR A 65 -2.13 9.30 15.76
C THR A 65 -3.30 8.58 15.08
N SER A 66 -3.49 7.28 15.32
CA SER A 66 -4.66 6.57 14.76
C SER A 66 -6.00 7.18 15.18
N ALA A 67 -6.08 7.79 16.36
CA ALA A 67 -7.30 8.43 16.87
C ALA A 67 -7.48 9.89 16.41
N SER A 68 -6.41 10.51 15.90
CA SER A 68 -6.40 11.88 15.42
C SER A 68 -5.37 11.99 14.29
N PRO A 69 -5.68 11.41 13.11
CA PRO A 69 -4.85 11.54 11.94
C PRO A 69 -4.86 13.00 11.46
N LEU A 70 -3.79 13.43 10.79
CA LEU A 70 -3.74 14.75 10.16
C LEU A 70 -4.46 14.72 8.81
N VAL A 71 -5.10 15.83 8.43
CA VAL A 71 -6.00 15.88 7.27
C VAL A 71 -5.57 17.00 6.32
N PHE A 72 -5.10 16.63 5.13
CA PHE A 72 -4.80 17.53 3.99
C PHE A 72 -4.43 16.69 2.75
N ALA A 73 -4.22 17.34 1.60
CA ALA A 73 -3.67 16.76 0.37
C ALA A 73 -2.24 17.28 0.10
N ALA A 74 -1.51 16.57 -0.76
CA ALA A 74 -0.21 17.04 -1.22
C ALA A 74 0.19 16.45 -2.57
N ASP A 75 0.91 17.21 -3.38
CA ASP A 75 1.53 16.68 -4.61
C ASP A 75 2.62 15.64 -4.25
N LEU A 76 3.40 15.90 -3.20
CA LEU A 76 4.44 14.97 -2.78
C LEU A 76 4.59 14.87 -1.27
N ILE A 77 4.48 13.65 -0.76
CA ILE A 77 4.78 13.32 0.63
C ILE A 77 6.06 12.50 0.69
N LYS A 78 7.02 12.92 1.52
CA LYS A 78 8.25 12.18 1.84
C LYS A 78 8.32 11.96 3.33
N VAL A 79 8.20 10.71 3.77
CA VAL A 79 8.33 10.35 5.19
C VAL A 79 9.56 9.50 5.39
N PHE A 80 10.62 10.12 5.91
CA PHE A 80 11.87 9.45 6.20
C PHE A 80 12.09 9.42 7.71
N GLY A 81 12.00 8.24 8.33
CA GLY A 81 12.47 8.03 9.71
C GLY A 81 11.54 8.44 10.86
N SER A 82 10.28 8.81 10.61
CA SER A 82 9.25 9.03 11.65
C SER A 82 8.98 7.78 12.50
N SER A 83 8.49 7.95 13.74
CA SER A 83 8.04 6.84 14.61
C SER A 83 6.58 6.43 14.38
N GLY A 84 5.84 7.18 13.57
CA GLY A 84 4.48 6.84 13.13
C GLY A 84 3.94 7.90 12.17
N PHE A 85 3.10 7.51 11.22
CA PHE A 85 2.51 8.44 10.26
C PHE A 85 1.04 8.12 10.04
N TYR A 86 0.15 9.02 10.44
CA TYR A 86 -1.29 8.83 10.46
C TYR A 86 -1.94 10.00 9.74
N MET A 87 -2.51 9.72 8.57
CA MET A 87 -3.02 10.76 7.71
C MET A 87 -4.34 10.35 7.06
N GLU A 88 -5.27 11.28 7.05
CA GLU A 88 -6.38 11.24 6.13
C GLU A 88 -5.93 11.82 4.80
N VAL A 89 -5.68 10.95 3.84
CA VAL A 89 -5.08 11.33 2.56
C VAL A 89 -6.15 11.88 1.64
N GLY A 90 -6.08 13.18 1.36
CA GLY A 90 -7.02 13.83 0.48
C GLY A 90 -8.41 14.10 1.08
N ASP A 91 -9.07 15.13 0.56
CA ASP A 91 -10.48 15.41 0.82
C ASP A 91 -11.30 14.97 -0.40
N GLY A 92 -11.91 13.79 -0.34
CA GLY A 92 -12.84 13.33 -1.38
C GLY A 92 -14.10 14.21 -1.58
N THR A 93 -14.11 15.45 -1.08
CA THR A 93 -15.16 16.47 -1.18
C THR A 93 -14.90 17.50 -2.27
N THR A 94 -13.65 17.74 -2.66
CA THR A 94 -13.31 18.70 -3.72
C THR A 94 -12.34 18.09 -4.74
N SER A 95 -12.46 18.51 -6.00
CA SER A 95 -11.63 18.05 -7.12
C SER A 95 -10.15 18.50 -7.05
N SER A 96 -9.71 19.07 -5.92
CA SER A 96 -8.32 19.45 -5.62
C SER A 96 -7.66 18.54 -4.57
N GLY A 97 -8.33 17.47 -4.11
CA GLY A 97 -7.91 16.71 -2.93
C GLY A 97 -7.18 15.40 -3.17
N ILE A 98 -6.58 15.12 -4.33
CA ILE A 98 -5.86 13.85 -4.54
C ILE A 98 -4.39 14.04 -4.15
N THR A 99 -3.87 13.15 -3.31
CA THR A 99 -2.42 13.13 -3.05
C THR A 99 -1.69 12.42 -4.20
N ASP A 100 -0.86 13.10 -4.95
CA ASP A 100 -0.23 12.50 -6.14
C ASP A 100 0.75 11.38 -5.76
N GLU A 101 1.77 11.68 -4.94
CA GLU A 101 2.78 10.68 -4.59
C GLU A 101 3.17 10.67 -3.10
N ILE A 102 3.21 9.47 -2.50
CA ILE A 102 3.66 9.23 -1.13
C ILE A 102 4.88 8.31 -1.13
N ARG A 103 6.00 8.76 -0.54
CA ARG A 103 7.22 7.97 -0.36
C ARG A 103 7.47 7.67 1.11
N LEU A 104 7.47 6.38 1.44
CA LEU A 104 7.58 5.90 2.81
C LEU A 104 8.88 5.12 3.03
N GLN A 105 9.76 5.69 3.86
CA GLN A 105 10.93 5.01 4.39
C GLN A 105 10.96 5.22 5.91
N MET A 106 10.11 4.46 6.60
CA MET A 106 9.91 4.61 8.04
C MET A 106 11.16 4.23 8.84
N ARG A 107 11.20 4.60 10.13
CA ARG A 107 12.35 4.31 11.01
C ARG A 107 12.69 2.83 11.05
N THR A 108 11.67 1.99 11.24
CA THR A 108 11.79 0.52 11.33
C THR A 108 10.74 -0.16 10.48
N HIS A 109 10.91 -1.45 10.21
CA HIS A 109 9.94 -2.25 9.46
C HIS A 109 8.58 -2.42 10.15
N ASN A 110 8.50 -2.20 11.47
CA ASN A 110 7.25 -2.29 12.25
C ASN A 110 6.67 -0.93 12.60
N THR A 111 7.27 0.17 12.11
CA THR A 111 6.76 1.51 12.35
C THR A 111 5.42 1.68 11.62
N PRO A 112 4.35 2.05 12.33
CA PRO A 112 3.01 2.14 11.74
C PRO A 112 2.86 3.33 10.80
N VAL A 113 2.19 3.07 9.68
CA VAL A 113 1.64 4.07 8.78
C VAL A 113 0.18 3.73 8.55
N GLU A 114 -0.72 4.70 8.73
CA GLU A 114 -2.14 4.53 8.45
C GLU A 114 -2.60 5.63 7.50
N LEU A 115 -3.11 5.22 6.35
CA LEU A 115 -3.68 6.11 5.33
C LEU A 115 -5.14 5.71 5.11
N GLY A 116 -6.04 6.68 5.08
CA GLY A 116 -7.47 6.46 4.89
C GLY A 116 -8.27 7.74 5.01
N LYS A 117 -9.52 7.65 5.49
CA LYS A 117 -10.40 8.79 5.77
C LYS A 117 -11.46 8.45 6.82
N GLU A 118 -11.43 9.02 8.03
CA GLU A 118 -12.35 8.58 9.09
C GLU A 118 -13.83 8.90 8.79
N ALA A 119 -14.10 9.94 7.99
CA ALA A 119 -15.46 10.32 7.60
C ALA A 119 -16.03 9.39 6.51
N ALA A 120 -17.12 8.67 6.81
CA ALA A 120 -17.75 7.71 5.89
C ALA A 120 -18.27 8.28 4.55
N ALA A 121 -18.46 9.59 4.45
CA ALA A 121 -18.95 10.26 3.24
C ALA A 121 -17.83 10.70 2.28
N SER A 122 -16.56 10.57 2.70
CA SER A 122 -15.40 10.95 1.92
C SER A 122 -14.43 9.78 1.89
N LEU A 123 -13.80 9.54 0.74
CA LEU A 123 -12.79 8.51 0.61
C LEU A 123 -11.44 9.19 0.48
N GLY A 124 -10.43 8.61 1.12
CA GLY A 124 -9.06 9.04 0.92
C GLY A 124 -8.59 8.65 -0.49
N GLN A 125 -7.76 9.48 -1.11
CA GLN A 125 -7.33 9.28 -2.50
C GLN A 125 -5.84 9.58 -2.67
N PHE A 126 -5.17 8.71 -3.43
CA PHE A 126 -3.82 8.97 -3.93
C PHE A 126 -3.55 8.29 -5.26
N GLU A 127 -2.62 8.82 -6.04
CA GLU A 127 -2.20 8.19 -7.30
C GLU A 127 -1.07 7.18 -7.09
N ARG A 128 -0.08 7.49 -6.24
CA ARG A 128 1.07 6.62 -6.06
C ARG A 128 1.53 6.56 -4.63
N ILE A 129 1.84 5.34 -4.19
CA ILE A 129 2.56 5.12 -2.93
C ILE A 129 3.76 4.21 -3.18
N ILE A 130 4.91 4.60 -2.65
CA ILE A 130 6.17 3.88 -2.71
C ILE A 130 6.57 3.50 -1.28
N CYS A 131 6.49 2.22 -0.98
CA CYS A 131 6.81 1.64 0.32
C CYS A 131 8.20 1.01 0.29
N GLN A 132 9.16 1.58 1.03
CA GLN A 132 10.53 1.05 1.13
C GLN A 132 10.86 0.52 2.52
N ARG A 133 10.16 1.00 3.56
CA ARG A 133 10.21 0.43 4.92
C ARG A 133 8.97 0.83 5.74
N GLY A 134 8.43 -0.08 6.54
CA GLY A 134 7.35 0.19 7.52
C GLY A 134 6.26 -0.87 7.56
N LEU A 135 5.28 -0.67 8.45
CA LEU A 135 4.00 -1.35 8.49
C LEU A 135 2.93 -0.39 7.98
N ILE A 136 2.55 -0.52 6.71
CA ILE A 136 1.63 0.38 6.02
C ILE A 136 0.25 -0.24 5.98
N THR A 137 -0.73 0.46 6.53
CA THR A 137 -2.15 0.11 6.46
C THR A 137 -2.86 1.11 5.56
N LEU A 138 -3.31 0.63 4.41
CA LEU A 138 -4.29 1.31 3.58
C LEU A 138 -5.67 0.90 4.09
N LYS A 139 -6.35 1.81 4.80
CA LYS A 139 -7.64 1.54 5.44
C LYS A 139 -8.74 1.29 4.40
N GLY A 140 -9.88 0.76 4.85
CA GLY A 140 -11.02 0.41 4.01
C GLY A 140 -11.79 1.57 3.38
N ASN A 141 -11.33 2.81 3.55
CA ASN A 141 -11.99 4.05 3.14
C ASN A 141 -11.10 4.82 2.16
N ILE A 142 -10.43 4.08 1.28
CA ILE A 142 -9.62 4.61 0.18
C ILE A 142 -10.31 4.33 -1.14
N ALA A 143 -10.39 5.34 -2.00
CA ALA A 143 -10.70 5.19 -3.41
C ALA A 143 -9.42 5.26 -4.24
N PHE A 144 -9.29 4.34 -5.19
CA PHE A 144 -8.24 4.35 -6.18
C PHE A 144 -8.77 4.93 -7.49
N THR A 145 -7.94 5.73 -8.17
CA THR A 145 -8.19 6.17 -9.54
C THR A 145 -7.74 5.08 -10.51
N ALA A 146 -8.03 5.22 -11.81
CA ALA A 146 -7.61 4.23 -12.82
C ALA A 146 -6.08 4.11 -12.96
N THR A 147 -5.33 5.14 -12.56
CA THR A 147 -3.87 5.20 -12.62
C THR A 147 -3.19 4.83 -11.31
N SER A 148 -3.96 4.63 -10.23
CA SER A 148 -3.38 4.39 -8.91
C SER A 148 -2.43 3.19 -8.89
N VAL A 149 -1.32 3.32 -8.16
CA VAL A 149 -0.30 2.28 -8.01
C VAL A 149 0.26 2.22 -6.59
N VAL A 150 0.36 1.00 -6.06
CA VAL A 150 1.12 0.67 -4.85
C VAL A 150 2.41 -0.02 -5.26
N GLU A 151 3.55 0.56 -4.92
CA GLU A 151 4.88 0.03 -5.20
C GLU A 151 5.55 -0.40 -3.90
N VAL A 152 5.95 -1.67 -3.82
CA VAL A 152 6.57 -2.28 -2.65
C VAL A 152 7.99 -2.68 -2.98
N GLY A 153 8.95 -2.03 -2.33
CA GLY A 153 10.36 -2.35 -2.42
C GLY A 153 10.93 -2.74 -1.06
N PHE A 154 12.19 -2.41 -0.86
CA PHE A 154 12.94 -2.65 0.37
C PHE A 154 14.11 -1.66 0.43
N MET A 155 14.75 -1.55 1.59
CA MET A 155 15.95 -0.75 1.78
C MET A 155 17.21 -1.63 1.86
N ALA A 156 17.14 -2.70 2.64
CA ALA A 156 18.24 -3.61 2.94
C ALA A 156 17.76 -5.06 3.06
N ASP A 157 16.65 -5.30 3.75
CA ASP A 157 16.06 -6.63 3.89
C ASP A 157 14.86 -6.77 2.94
N GLN A 158 15.10 -7.49 1.84
CA GLN A 158 14.14 -7.71 0.78
C GLN A 158 12.82 -8.33 1.26
N ALA A 159 12.84 -9.19 2.28
CA ALA A 159 11.62 -9.84 2.77
C ALA A 159 11.02 -9.18 4.02
N GLY A 160 11.83 -8.40 4.75
CA GLY A 160 11.50 -7.91 6.09
C GLY A 160 11.21 -6.42 6.21
N ASP A 161 11.70 -5.58 5.29
CA ASP A 161 11.60 -4.12 5.47
C ASP A 161 10.17 -3.57 5.39
N VAL A 162 9.31 -4.18 4.57
CA VAL A 162 7.98 -3.66 4.26
C VAL A 162 6.89 -4.69 4.50
N ARG A 163 5.84 -4.25 5.20
CA ARG A 163 4.54 -4.92 5.24
C ARG A 163 3.47 -3.93 4.83
N VAL A 164 2.62 -4.32 3.87
CA VAL A 164 1.45 -3.54 3.46
C VAL A 164 0.19 -4.35 3.74
N ILE A 165 -0.81 -3.70 4.31
CA ILE A 165 -2.16 -4.23 4.51
C ILE A 165 -3.10 -3.35 3.69
N ILE A 166 -3.81 -3.94 2.73
CA ILE A 166 -4.89 -3.29 2.00
C ILE A 166 -6.20 -3.77 2.62
N GLY A 167 -6.79 -2.92 3.46
CA GLY A 167 -7.92 -3.26 4.30
C GLY A 167 -9.21 -3.53 3.52
N SER A 168 -10.08 -4.34 4.11
CA SER A 168 -11.41 -4.61 3.59
C SER A 168 -12.20 -3.31 3.41
N GLY A 169 -12.88 -3.16 2.28
CA GLY A 169 -13.65 -1.96 1.94
C GLY A 169 -12.89 -0.96 1.07
N ALA A 170 -11.56 -1.06 1.00
CA ALA A 170 -10.79 -0.24 0.05
C ALA A 170 -11.28 -0.52 -1.38
N GLY A 171 -11.27 0.52 -2.22
CA GLY A 171 -11.60 0.40 -3.63
C GLY A 171 -10.71 -0.61 -4.36
N THR A 172 -11.04 -0.92 -5.62
CA THR A 172 -10.19 -1.82 -6.42
C THR A 172 -8.87 -1.14 -6.78
N LEU A 173 -7.76 -1.68 -6.28
CA LEU A 173 -6.42 -1.21 -6.62
C LEU A 173 -6.08 -1.62 -8.06
N PRO A 174 -5.83 -0.69 -9.00
CA PRO A 174 -5.53 -1.06 -10.37
C PRO A 174 -4.17 -1.75 -10.52
N ASN A 175 -3.15 -1.25 -9.82
CA ASN A 175 -1.77 -1.72 -9.98
C ASN A 175 -1.09 -1.95 -8.63
N LEU A 176 -0.67 -3.18 -8.39
CA LEU A 176 0.29 -3.53 -7.35
C LEU A 176 1.61 -3.96 -8.01
N ARG A 177 2.73 -3.38 -7.59
CA ARG A 177 4.07 -3.74 -8.07
C ARG A 177 4.97 -4.05 -6.90
N MET A 178 5.52 -5.26 -6.86
CA MET A 178 6.35 -5.72 -5.75
C MET A 178 7.72 -6.17 -6.26
N ASN A 179 8.76 -5.73 -5.56
CA ASN A 179 10.13 -6.24 -5.67
C ASN A 179 10.72 -6.53 -4.28
N GLY A 180 9.92 -7.11 -3.40
CA GLY A 180 10.21 -7.28 -1.98
C GLY A 180 8.96 -7.21 -1.12
N GLY A 181 9.16 -7.28 0.19
CA GLY A 181 8.16 -7.08 1.21
C GLY A 181 7.06 -8.15 1.24
N ARG A 182 6.05 -7.86 2.06
CA ARG A 182 4.83 -8.65 2.20
C ARG A 182 3.62 -7.75 2.02
N VAL A 183 2.67 -8.18 1.20
CA VAL A 183 1.40 -7.49 1.01
C VAL A 183 0.29 -8.47 1.36
N THR A 184 -0.60 -8.07 2.26
CA THR A 184 -1.86 -8.77 2.52
C THR A 184 -2.99 -7.88 2.04
N SER A 185 -3.84 -8.38 1.14
CA SER A 185 -4.93 -7.60 0.56
C SER A 185 -6.28 -8.26 0.80
N ASP A 186 -7.14 -7.57 1.52
CA ASP A 186 -8.57 -7.86 1.59
C ASP A 186 -9.36 -7.14 0.49
N GLY A 187 -8.79 -6.05 -0.06
CA GLY A 187 -9.31 -5.32 -1.21
C GLY A 187 -9.04 -6.01 -2.55
N ALA A 188 -9.85 -5.70 -3.56
CA ALA A 188 -9.67 -6.24 -4.91
C ALA A 188 -8.47 -5.59 -5.61
N ILE A 189 -7.77 -6.36 -6.44
CA ILE A 189 -6.64 -5.86 -7.25
C ILE A 189 -6.90 -6.18 -8.72
N THR A 190 -6.72 -5.23 -9.63
CA THR A 190 -6.81 -5.51 -11.07
C THR A 190 -5.54 -6.20 -11.57
N THR A 191 -4.38 -5.59 -11.40
CA THR A 191 -3.10 -6.15 -11.85
C THR A 191 -2.08 -6.16 -10.73
N ALA A 192 -1.49 -7.32 -10.46
CA ALA A 192 -0.34 -7.46 -9.56
C ALA A 192 0.89 -8.01 -10.30
N THR A 193 2.04 -7.39 -10.07
CA THR A 193 3.36 -7.92 -10.45
C THR A 193 4.14 -8.23 -9.18
N VAL A 194 4.52 -9.50 -9.00
CA VAL A 194 5.13 -9.99 -7.77
C VAL A 194 6.52 -10.56 -8.05
N CYS A 195 7.56 -9.86 -7.60
CA CYS A 195 8.95 -10.30 -7.61
C CYS A 195 9.50 -10.25 -6.18
N ASN A 196 10.33 -11.25 -5.81
CA ASN A 196 11.09 -11.27 -4.56
C ASN A 196 10.32 -10.98 -3.24
N GLY A 197 8.99 -11.16 -3.23
CA GLY A 197 8.12 -10.82 -2.11
C GLY A 197 6.89 -11.72 -2.08
N ILE A 198 6.04 -11.53 -1.08
CA ILE A 198 4.84 -12.35 -0.87
C ILE A 198 3.60 -11.48 -1.01
N LEU A 199 2.74 -11.80 -1.96
CA LEU A 199 1.38 -11.29 -2.04
C LEU A 199 0.42 -12.34 -1.49
N THR A 200 -0.26 -12.02 -0.41
CA THR A 200 -1.39 -12.78 0.13
C THR A 200 -2.68 -12.06 -0.25
N GLN A 201 -3.43 -12.62 -1.20
CA GLN A 201 -4.76 -12.14 -1.57
C GLN A 201 -5.78 -12.84 -0.68
N ASP A 202 -6.26 -12.14 0.36
CA ASP A 202 -6.93 -12.77 1.49
C ASP A 202 -8.44 -12.96 1.29
N THR A 203 -9.15 -11.87 0.96
CA THR A 203 -10.62 -11.89 0.85
C THR A 203 -11.10 -11.67 -0.59
N ALA A 204 -10.91 -10.46 -1.16
CA ALA A 204 -11.38 -10.14 -2.50
C ALA A 204 -10.53 -10.79 -3.61
N ALA A 205 -11.00 -10.77 -4.85
CA ALA A 205 -10.30 -11.36 -5.99
C ALA A 205 -9.20 -10.44 -6.55
N VAL A 206 -8.23 -11.06 -7.22
CA VAL A 206 -7.26 -10.37 -8.08
C VAL A 206 -7.50 -10.72 -9.56
N THR A 207 -7.62 -9.74 -10.46
CA THR A 207 -7.93 -10.05 -11.87
C THR A 207 -6.75 -10.72 -12.57
N THR A 208 -5.58 -10.07 -12.59
CA THR A 208 -4.37 -10.59 -13.26
C THR A 208 -3.17 -10.53 -12.33
N VAL A 209 -2.43 -11.63 -12.21
CA VAL A 209 -1.16 -11.67 -11.46
C VAL A 209 -0.03 -12.24 -12.30
N PHE A 210 1.09 -11.53 -12.33
CA PHE A 210 2.36 -12.00 -12.85
C PHE A 210 3.32 -12.26 -11.70
N VAL A 211 3.76 -13.50 -11.54
CA VAL A 211 4.68 -13.91 -10.48
C VAL A 211 6.01 -14.29 -11.10
N TYR A 212 7.05 -13.52 -10.79
CA TYR A 212 8.40 -13.73 -11.28
C TYR A 212 9.29 -14.36 -10.20
N ARG A 213 10.57 -14.55 -10.52
CA ARG A 213 11.58 -15.11 -9.61
C ARG A 213 11.51 -14.49 -8.22
N GLY A 214 11.48 -15.36 -7.21
CA GLY A 214 11.44 -14.99 -5.80
C GLY A 214 10.08 -14.45 -5.34
N GLY A 215 9.12 -14.25 -6.24
CA GLY A 215 7.75 -13.88 -5.91
C GLY A 215 6.94 -15.10 -5.47
N ARG A 216 6.07 -14.89 -4.49
CA ARG A 216 5.07 -15.87 -4.04
C ARG A 216 3.69 -15.22 -4.02
N LEU A 217 2.74 -15.87 -4.67
CA LEU A 217 1.32 -15.57 -4.60
C LEU A 217 0.63 -16.60 -3.71
N GLU A 218 0.01 -16.14 -2.64
CA GLU A 218 -0.86 -16.90 -1.77
C GLU A 218 -2.28 -16.42 -2.02
N LEU A 219 -3.14 -17.31 -2.52
CA LEU A 219 -4.56 -17.00 -2.65
C LEU A 219 -5.25 -17.64 -1.47
N ASN A 220 -5.89 -16.88 -0.58
CA ASN A 220 -6.53 -17.43 0.60
C ASN A 220 -8.05 -17.40 0.50
N GLY A 221 -8.62 -16.51 -0.32
CA GLY A 221 -10.07 -16.34 -0.46
C GLY A 221 -10.81 -17.58 -0.97
N SER A 222 -12.14 -17.50 -0.99
CA SER A 222 -13.00 -18.56 -1.52
C SER A 222 -13.65 -18.16 -2.86
N GLY A 223 -14.05 -19.14 -3.66
CA GLY A 223 -14.70 -18.87 -4.96
C GLY A 223 -13.69 -18.43 -6.02
N THR A 224 -14.05 -17.47 -6.87
CA THR A 224 -13.11 -16.93 -7.88
C THR A 224 -12.15 -15.98 -7.21
N VAL A 225 -10.93 -16.45 -6.99
CA VAL A 225 -9.85 -15.69 -6.34
C VAL A 225 -8.92 -15.03 -7.35
N ALA A 226 -8.82 -15.59 -8.56
CA ALA A 226 -8.10 -14.96 -9.65
C ALA A 226 -8.70 -15.26 -11.04
N THR A 227 -8.63 -14.29 -11.95
CA THR A 227 -9.01 -14.53 -13.36
C THR A 227 -7.84 -15.08 -14.16
N THR A 228 -6.68 -14.43 -14.12
CA THR A 228 -5.47 -14.84 -14.83
C THR A 228 -4.29 -14.86 -13.89
N VAL A 229 -3.61 -16.01 -13.81
CA VAL A 229 -2.36 -16.16 -13.05
C VAL A 229 -1.27 -16.63 -14.00
N VAL A 230 -0.15 -15.93 -14.01
CA VAL A 230 1.04 -16.26 -14.81
C VAL A 230 2.21 -16.45 -13.89
N ILE A 231 2.76 -17.67 -13.83
CA ILE A 231 3.93 -17.99 -13.01
C ILE A 231 5.13 -18.21 -13.94
N TYR A 232 6.14 -17.36 -13.79
CA TYR A 232 7.42 -17.45 -14.50
C TYR A 232 8.45 -18.26 -13.70
N ASP A 233 9.66 -18.44 -14.29
CA ASP A 233 10.78 -19.14 -13.67
C ASP A 233 11.09 -18.62 -12.25
N GLY A 234 11.08 -19.54 -11.27
CA GLY A 234 11.35 -19.25 -9.86
C GLY A 234 10.22 -18.55 -9.10
N GLY A 235 9.06 -18.33 -9.74
CA GLY A 235 7.84 -17.85 -9.08
C GLY A 235 7.07 -18.99 -8.40
N TRP A 236 6.26 -18.64 -7.40
CA TRP A 236 5.47 -19.58 -6.61
C TRP A 236 3.99 -19.19 -6.56
N LEU A 237 3.11 -20.16 -6.83
CA LEU A 237 1.69 -20.09 -6.50
C LEU A 237 1.40 -21.05 -5.33
N ASP A 238 0.69 -20.59 -4.32
CA ASP A 238 0.25 -21.41 -3.18
C ASP A 238 -1.26 -21.30 -2.98
N LEU A 239 -1.93 -22.45 -3.09
CA LEU A 239 -3.38 -22.59 -2.92
C LEU A 239 -3.77 -23.25 -1.58
N LEU A 240 -2.79 -23.68 -0.79
CA LEU A 240 -3.00 -24.53 0.40
C LEU A 240 -2.90 -23.79 1.73
N GLN A 241 -2.71 -22.47 1.71
CA GLN A 241 -2.68 -21.65 2.93
C GLN A 241 -4.02 -21.67 3.70
N THR A 242 -5.14 -21.90 3.00
CA THR A 242 -6.47 -22.08 3.59
C THR A 242 -7.17 -23.30 3.02
N SER A 243 -8.15 -23.85 3.76
CA SER A 243 -9.00 -24.94 3.30
C SER A 243 -10.13 -24.51 2.34
N PHE A 244 -10.18 -23.24 1.95
CA PHE A 244 -11.22 -22.78 1.03
C PHE A 244 -10.98 -23.30 -0.39
N GLN A 245 -12.07 -23.67 -1.06
CA GLN A 245 -12.07 -23.92 -2.49
C GLN A 245 -11.80 -22.62 -3.26
N LYS A 246 -10.90 -22.71 -4.23
CA LYS A 246 -10.38 -21.58 -5.01
C LYS A 246 -10.60 -21.86 -6.48
N THR A 247 -11.03 -20.85 -7.22
CA THR A 247 -11.20 -20.90 -8.66
C THR A 247 -10.24 -19.91 -9.32
N ILE A 248 -9.46 -20.42 -10.26
CA ILE A 248 -8.63 -19.66 -11.18
C ILE A 248 -9.17 -19.88 -12.60
N THR A 249 -9.54 -18.82 -13.32
CA THR A 249 -10.07 -19.00 -14.68
C THR A 249 -8.97 -19.44 -15.64
N THR A 250 -7.81 -18.78 -15.63
CA THR A 250 -6.68 -19.09 -16.53
C THR A 250 -5.37 -19.13 -15.76
N LEU A 251 -4.61 -20.21 -15.92
CA LEU A 251 -3.31 -20.39 -15.28
C LEU A 251 -2.25 -20.71 -16.33
N TYR A 252 -1.18 -19.91 -16.38
CA TYR A 252 0.01 -20.18 -17.18
C TYR A 252 1.18 -20.54 -16.27
N LEU A 253 1.79 -21.71 -16.50
CA LEU A 253 3.00 -22.15 -15.80
C LEU A 253 4.14 -22.27 -16.81
N PHE A 254 5.11 -21.36 -16.75
CA PHE A 254 6.31 -21.40 -17.59
C PHE A 254 7.41 -22.30 -16.97
N PRO A 255 8.44 -22.71 -17.75
CA PRO A 255 9.59 -23.44 -17.21
C PRO A 255 10.16 -22.82 -15.93
N GLY A 256 10.38 -23.65 -14.90
CA GLY A 256 10.84 -23.22 -13.57
C GLY A 256 9.76 -22.67 -12.63
N ALA A 257 8.49 -22.59 -13.06
CA ALA A 257 7.37 -22.21 -12.22
C ALA A 257 7.05 -23.25 -11.15
N ASN A 258 6.68 -22.78 -9.96
CA ASN A 258 6.34 -23.62 -8.81
C ASN A 258 4.88 -23.41 -8.42
N ILE A 259 4.20 -24.51 -8.09
CA ILE A 259 2.82 -24.50 -7.61
C ILE A 259 2.68 -25.47 -6.43
N ILE A 260 2.02 -25.01 -5.38
CA ILE A 260 1.63 -25.79 -4.20
C ILE A 260 0.11 -25.92 -4.24
N TRP A 261 -0.38 -27.15 -4.43
CA TRP A 261 -1.79 -27.48 -4.57
C TRP A 261 -2.05 -28.94 -4.19
N ASP A 262 -3.31 -29.28 -3.91
CA ASP A 262 -3.74 -30.61 -3.47
C ASP A 262 -3.83 -31.57 -4.66
N GLN A 263 -2.73 -32.21 -5.02
CA GLN A 263 -2.82 -33.35 -5.94
C GLN A 263 -3.37 -34.58 -5.23
N ASN A 264 -4.70 -34.71 -5.13
CA ASN A 264 -5.35 -36.01 -5.11
C ASN A 264 -5.59 -36.48 -6.56
N LEU A 265 -4.57 -37.11 -7.14
CA LEU A 265 -4.68 -37.96 -8.31
C LEU A 265 -5.53 -39.20 -7.92
N SER A 266 -6.68 -39.35 -8.57
CA SER A 266 -7.70 -40.43 -8.47
C SER A 266 -8.84 -40.24 -7.43
N GLY A 267 -9.95 -39.65 -7.89
CA GLY A 267 -11.29 -40.03 -7.43
C GLY A 267 -12.05 -39.07 -6.51
N SER A 268 -11.45 -37.99 -6.03
CA SER A 268 -12.17 -36.91 -5.33
C SER A 268 -12.05 -35.62 -6.16
N PRO A 269 -13.13 -34.85 -6.37
CA PRO A 269 -12.99 -33.52 -6.96
C PRO A 269 -12.00 -32.74 -6.10
N GLY A 270 -10.89 -32.31 -6.71
CA GLY A 270 -9.87 -31.50 -6.02
C GLY A 270 -10.51 -30.26 -5.42
N LEU A 271 -9.97 -29.76 -4.30
CA LEU A 271 -10.51 -28.61 -3.60
C LEU A 271 -10.51 -27.36 -4.50
N HIS A 272 -9.62 -27.26 -5.48
CA HIS A 272 -9.46 -26.09 -6.34
C HIS A 272 -9.85 -26.35 -7.80
N THR A 273 -10.41 -25.33 -8.46
CA THR A 273 -10.84 -25.35 -9.86
C THR A 273 -9.92 -24.47 -10.70
N ILE A 274 -9.33 -25.04 -11.77
CA ILE A 274 -8.60 -24.27 -12.79
C ILE A 274 -9.29 -24.52 -14.13
N THR A 275 -9.90 -23.49 -14.73
CA THR A 275 -10.71 -23.67 -15.95
C THR A 275 -9.83 -23.88 -17.19
N ASN A 276 -8.80 -23.04 -17.38
CA ASN A 276 -7.91 -23.07 -18.53
C ASN A 276 -6.43 -23.17 -18.08
N PRO A 277 -5.92 -24.38 -17.78
CA PRO A 277 -4.51 -24.59 -17.44
C PRO A 277 -3.63 -24.68 -18.69
N PHE A 278 -2.56 -23.89 -18.73
CA PHE A 278 -1.49 -23.92 -19.73
C PHE A 278 -0.16 -24.25 -19.03
N ASP A 279 0.18 -25.52 -18.94
CA ASP A 279 1.43 -25.98 -18.33
C ASP A 279 2.52 -26.18 -19.38
N MET A 280 3.45 -25.24 -19.43
CA MET A 280 4.59 -25.22 -20.35
C MET A 280 5.89 -25.65 -19.68
N ARG A 281 5.85 -26.13 -18.43
CA ARG A 281 7.07 -26.48 -17.67
C ARG A 281 7.91 -27.58 -18.31
N ASN A 282 7.29 -28.41 -19.15
CA ASN A 282 7.92 -29.52 -19.86
C ASN A 282 7.87 -29.36 -21.40
N ALA A 283 7.54 -28.17 -21.91
CA ALA A 283 7.56 -27.94 -23.35
C ALA A 283 9.02 -27.78 -23.81
N GLU A 284 9.49 -28.72 -24.65
CA GLU A 284 10.77 -28.65 -25.36
C GLU A 284 10.77 -27.55 -26.44
#